data_AF-A0A4Q3UZZ0-F1
#
_entry.id   AF-A0A4Q3UZZ0-F1
#
_cell.length_a   1.000
_cell.length_b   1.000
_cell.length_c   1.000
_cell.angle_alpha   90.00
_cell.angle_beta   90.00
_cell.angle_gamma   90.00
#
_symmetry.space_group_name_H-M   'P 1'
#
loop_
_entity.id
_entity.type
_entity.pdbx_description
1 polymer ?
#
loop_
_entity_poly.entity_id
_entity_poly.type
_entity_poly.pdbx_seq_one_letter_code
_entity_poly.pdbx_strand_id
1 'polypeptide(L)'
;MPPASSKVKIVTLGCAKNEVDSEEIAGVLRDAGHTIDGQSRKSDVTIINTCGFLEASKEESIKAIKEAIREKHAGRTGKVIVAGCLAQRMGEELARVAPGAD
;
A
#
# COMPACT_ATOMS: atom_id res chain seq x y z
N MET A 1 17.67 -9.98 17.13
CA MET A 1 16.23 -10.28 17.07
C MET A 1 15.82 -10.20 15.61
N PRO A 2 15.18 -11.21 15.01
CA PRO A 2 14.46 -10.97 13.76
C PRO A 2 13.42 -9.87 14.02
N PRO A 3 13.13 -8.98 13.04
CA PRO A 3 12.09 -7.99 13.20
C PRO A 3 10.77 -8.71 13.57
N ALA A 4 9.97 -8.10 14.44
CA ALA A 4 8.67 -8.66 14.79
C ALA A 4 7.88 -8.94 13.51
N SER A 5 7.40 -10.18 13.34
CA SER A 5 6.64 -10.61 12.16
C SER A 5 5.37 -9.78 12.02
N SER A 6 5.44 -8.68 11.27
CA SER A 6 4.28 -7.86 10.93
C SER A 6 3.37 -8.53 9.90
N LYS A 7 2.07 -8.38 10.06
CA LYS A 7 1.05 -8.70 9.05
C LYS A 7 0.96 -7.56 8.05
N VAL A 8 1.27 -7.83 6.80
CA VAL A 8 1.26 -6.84 5.72
C VAL A 8 0.13 -7.15 4.75
N LYS A 9 -0.70 -6.14 4.48
CA LYS A 9 -1.73 -6.18 3.43
C LYS A 9 -1.20 -5.42 2.22
N ILE A 10 -1.20 -6.04 1.04
CA ILE A 10 -0.82 -5.38 -0.21
C ILE A 10 -2.07 -5.16 -1.05
N VAL A 11 -2.30 -3.92 -1.47
CA VAL A 11 -3.39 -3.52 -2.38
C VAL A 11 -2.74 -3.08 -3.69
N THR A 12 -2.99 -3.85 -4.74
CA THR A 12 -2.46 -3.57 -6.08
C THR A 12 -3.50 -2.82 -6.90
N LEU A 13 -3.14 -1.66 -7.45
CA LEU A 13 -4.00 -0.82 -8.27
C LEU A 13 -3.24 -0.42 -9.54
N GLY A 14 -3.73 -0.85 -10.70
CA GLY A 14 -3.06 -0.54 -11.96
C GLY A 14 -3.16 -1.65 -12.99
N CYS A 15 -2.04 -1.90 -13.68
CA CYS A 15 -1.93 -2.88 -14.75
C CYS A 15 -1.17 -4.14 -14.29
N ALA A 16 -1.06 -5.13 -15.18
CA ALA A 16 -0.33 -6.38 -14.93
C ALA A 16 1.10 -6.20 -14.39
N LYS A 17 1.76 -5.07 -14.70
CA LYS A 17 3.07 -4.76 -14.11
C LYS A 17 2.99 -4.59 -12.59
N ASN A 18 1.97 -3.91 -12.08
CA ASN A 18 1.79 -3.72 -10.64
C ASN A 18 1.49 -5.04 -9.93
N GLU A 19 0.87 -6.02 -10.60
CA GLU A 19 0.64 -7.35 -10.03
C GLU A 19 1.97 -8.09 -9.81
N VAL A 20 2.84 -8.11 -10.83
CA VAL A 20 4.19 -8.69 -10.74
C VAL A 20 5.02 -7.96 -9.68
N ASP A 21 5.03 -6.62 -9.69
CA ASP A 21 5.75 -5.83 -8.69
C ASP A 21 5.25 -6.14 -7.27
N SER A 22 3.94 -6.32 -7.08
CA SER A 22 3.36 -6.69 -5.78
C SER A 22 3.72 -8.10 -5.34
N GLU A 23 3.87 -9.05 -6.26
CA GLU A 23 4.38 -10.40 -5.97
C GLU A 23 5.84 -10.38 -5.53
N GLU A 24 6.69 -9.57 -6.19
CA GLU A 24 8.08 -9.37 -5.79
C GLU A 24 8.17 -8.75 -4.39
N ILE A 25 7.39 -7.69 -4.12
CA ILE A 25 7.30 -7.07 -2.79
C ILE A 25 6.87 -8.11 -1.75
N ALA A 26 5.85 -8.92 -2.06
CA ALA A 26 5.38 -9.98 -1.17
C ALA A 26 6.46 -11.05 -0.92
N GLY A 27 7.26 -11.40 -1.92
CA GLY A 27 8.41 -12.30 -1.81
C GLY A 27 9.44 -11.77 -0.83
N VAL A 28 9.93 -10.55 -1.05
CA VAL A 28 10.94 -9.90 -0.20
C VAL A 28 10.47 -9.80 1.26
N LEU A 29 9.20 -9.44 1.47
CA LEU A 29 8.63 -9.34 2.81
C LEU A 29 8.52 -10.71 3.50
N ARG A 30 8.15 -11.76 2.78
CA ARG A 30 8.13 -13.13 3.31
C ARG A 30 9.53 -13.61 3.70
N ASP A 31 10.52 -13.35 2.86
CA ASP A 31 11.92 -13.69 3.13
C ASP A 31 12.47 -12.93 4.36
N ALA A 32 11.99 -11.70 4.59
CA ALA A 32 12.27 -10.93 5.79
C ALA A 32 11.49 -11.41 7.04
N GLY A 33 10.61 -12.40 6.92
CA GLY A 33 9.84 -12.99 8.02
C GLY A 33 8.51 -12.30 8.30
N HIS A 34 7.97 -11.53 7.36
CA HIS A 34 6.64 -10.93 7.46
C HIS A 34 5.56 -11.83 6.85
N THR A 35 4.32 -11.68 7.33
CA THR A 35 3.17 -12.44 6.82
C THR A 35 2.35 -11.56 5.89
N ILE A 36 2.13 -12.02 4.66
CA ILE A 36 1.26 -11.34 3.70
C ILE A 36 -0.17 -11.85 3.86
N ASP A 37 -1.08 -10.97 4.25
CA ASP A 37 -2.50 -11.29 4.48
C ASP A 37 -3.40 -10.24 3.82
N GLY A 38 -4.03 -10.65 2.71
CA GLY A 38 -5.00 -9.81 2.00
C GLY A 38 -6.43 -9.95 2.51
N GLN A 39 -6.71 -10.89 3.42
CA GLN A 39 -8.08 -11.26 3.83
C GLN A 39 -8.44 -10.72 5.22
N SER A 40 -7.46 -10.56 6.11
CA SER A 40 -7.70 -10.03 7.44
C SER A 40 -8.16 -8.56 7.40
N ARG A 41 -9.17 -8.26 8.21
CA ARG A 41 -9.63 -6.88 8.49
C ARG A 41 -8.62 -6.06 9.29
N LYS A 42 -7.59 -6.70 9.86
CA LYS A 42 -6.51 -6.06 10.62
C LYS A 42 -5.16 -6.41 10.05
N SER A 43 -4.32 -5.40 9.84
CA SER A 43 -2.92 -5.54 9.41
C SER A 43 -2.05 -4.60 10.24
N ASP A 44 -0.76 -4.85 10.32
CA ASP A 44 0.18 -3.92 10.94
C ASP A 44 0.61 -2.85 9.93
N VAL A 45 0.70 -3.24 8.65
CA VAL A 45 1.07 -2.36 7.55
C VAL A 45 0.18 -2.64 6.34
N THR A 46 -0.34 -1.58 5.71
CA THR A 46 -1.01 -1.63 4.41
C THR A 46 -0.12 -0.97 3.37
N ILE A 47 0.29 -1.70 2.34
CA ILE A 47 1.02 -1.20 1.18
C ILE A 47 0.04 -1.04 0.02
N ILE A 48 -0.01 0.14 -0.59
CA ILE A 48 -0.84 0.40 -1.78
C ILE A 48 0.10 0.62 -2.96
N ASN A 49 0.21 -0.37 -3.84
CA ASN A 49 1.01 -0.28 -5.05
C ASN A 49 0.17 0.31 -6.18
N THR A 50 0.45 1.54 -6.57
CA THR A 50 -0.35 2.37 -7.47
C THR A 50 0.30 2.57 -8.84
N CYS A 51 -0.50 2.56 -9.90
CA CYS A 51 -0.08 2.96 -11.23
C CYS A 51 -0.28 4.47 -11.44
N GLY A 52 0.74 5.14 -11.96
CA GLY A 52 0.74 6.58 -12.27
C GLY A 52 0.67 6.88 -13.77
N PHE A 53 0.34 5.88 -14.60
CA PHE A 53 0.33 6.02 -16.06
C PHE A 53 -1.07 6.31 -16.63
N LEU A 54 -2.12 5.75 -16.02
CA LEU A 54 -3.51 5.95 -16.45
C LEU A 54 -4.21 6.92 -15.50
N GLU A 55 -4.81 7.99 -16.04
CA GLU A 55 -5.60 8.96 -15.25
C GLU A 55 -6.79 8.29 -14.54
N ALA A 56 -7.44 7.30 -15.16
CA ALA A 56 -8.49 6.52 -14.50
C ALA A 56 -7.98 5.80 -13.23
N SER A 57 -6.74 5.30 -13.27
CA SER A 57 -6.12 4.65 -12.11
C SER A 57 -5.71 5.64 -11.02
N LYS A 58 -5.62 6.94 -11.31
CA LYS A 58 -5.27 7.98 -10.33
C LYS A 58 -6.39 8.20 -9.31
N GLU A 59 -7.63 8.38 -9.76
CA GLU A 59 -8.78 8.57 -8.86
C GLU A 59 -9.00 7.34 -7.98
N GLU A 60 -8.91 6.14 -8.55
CA GLU A 60 -8.98 4.88 -7.82
C GLU A 60 -7.87 4.75 -6.78
N SER A 61 -6.64 5.11 -7.15
CA SER A 61 -5.49 5.13 -6.23
C SER A 61 -5.73 6.08 -5.06
N ILE A 62 -6.16 7.32 -5.32
CA ILE A 62 -6.46 8.30 -4.27
C ILE A 62 -7.57 7.80 -3.35
N LYS A 63 -8.62 7.19 -3.91
CA LYS A 63 -9.74 6.63 -3.14
C LYS A 63 -9.26 5.52 -2.20
N ALA A 64 -8.44 4.60 -2.70
CA ALA A 64 -7.90 3.50 -1.91
C ALA A 64 -6.94 4.00 -0.80
N ILE A 65 -6.12 5.01 -1.08
CA ILE A 65 -5.24 5.63 -0.08
C ILE A 65 -6.06 6.26 1.04
N LYS A 66 -7.10 7.03 0.71
CA LYS A 66 -8.02 7.61 1.70
C LYS A 66 -8.75 6.54 2.51
N GLU A 67 -9.11 5.42 1.89
CA GLU A 67 -9.68 4.28 2.59
C GLU A 67 -8.71 3.66 3.59
N ALA A 68 -7.47 3.38 3.19
CA ALA A 68 -6.46 2.85 4.09
C ALA A 68 -6.13 3.82 5.25
N ILE A 69 -6.10 5.13 5.01
CA ILE A 69 -5.93 6.14 6.06
C ILE A 69 -7.13 6.10 7.04
N ARG A 70 -8.36 5.93 6.55
CA ARG A 70 -9.53 5.71 7.43
C ARG A 70 -9.41 4.42 8.23
N GLU A 71 -8.89 3.35 7.64
CA GLU A 71 -8.60 2.11 8.37
C GLU A 71 -7.53 2.32 9.44
N LYS A 72 -6.51 3.15 9.18
CA LYS A 72 -5.48 3.53 10.13
C LYS A 72 -6.07 4.27 11.33
N HIS A 73 -6.87 5.31 11.08
CA HIS A 73 -7.57 6.03 12.16
C HIS A 73 -8.54 5.16 12.95
N ALA A 74 -9.11 4.13 12.33
CA ALA A 74 -9.98 3.16 13.00
C ALA A 74 -9.21 2.04 13.73
N GLY A 75 -7.86 2.10 13.79
CA GLY A 75 -7.03 1.09 14.44
C GLY A 75 -7.03 -0.28 13.74
N ARG A 76 -7.39 -0.33 12.45
CA ARG A 76 -7.38 -1.54 11.62
C ARG A 76 -6.06 -1.73 10.88
N THR A 77 -5.30 -0.67 10.66
CA THR A 77 -3.91 -0.75 10.19
C THR A 77 -3.01 0.16 11.00
N GLY A 78 -1.76 -0.24 11.22
CA GLY A 78 -0.78 0.57 11.95
C GLY A 78 -0.13 1.63 11.06
N LYS A 79 0.28 1.22 9.85
CA LYS A 79 0.96 2.07 8.87
C LYS A 79 0.34 1.94 7.47
N VAL A 80 0.37 3.02 6.70
CA VAL A 80 -0.10 3.06 5.31
C VAL A 80 1.03 3.55 4.42
N ILE A 81 1.57 2.66 3.60
CA ILE A 81 2.67 2.96 2.67
C ILE A 81 2.10 3.04 1.26
N VAL A 82 2.40 4.12 0.53
CA VAL A 82 2.02 4.26 -0.88
C VAL A 82 3.26 4.02 -1.74
N ALA A 83 3.17 3.03 -2.63
CA ALA A 83 4.24 2.62 -3.54
C ALA A 83 3.79 2.73 -5.00
N GLY A 84 4.75 2.64 -5.92
CA GLY A 84 4.49 2.61 -7.36
C GLY A 84 4.64 3.97 -8.06
N CYS A 85 4.31 3.99 -9.35
CA CYS A 85 4.63 5.10 -10.25
C CYS A 85 3.90 6.41 -9.89
N LEU A 86 2.71 6.32 -9.28
CA LEU A 86 1.96 7.51 -8.86
C LEU A 86 2.68 8.21 -7.71
N ALA A 87 3.18 7.45 -6.73
CA ALA A 87 3.96 7.99 -5.61
C ALA A 87 5.23 8.72 -6.09
N GLN A 88 5.91 8.17 -7.10
CA GLN A 88 7.11 8.78 -7.68
C GLN A 88 6.82 10.10 -8.42
N ARG A 89 5.68 10.20 -9.11
CA ARG A 89 5.32 11.39 -9.91
C ARG A 89 4.61 12.46 -9.10
N MET A 90 3.81 12.06 -8.12
CA MET A 90 2.86 12.91 -7.41
C MET A 90 3.10 12.93 -5.89
N GLY A 91 4.28 12.53 -5.40
CA GLY A 91 4.55 12.40 -3.96
C GLY A 91 4.15 13.64 -3.14
N GLU A 92 4.51 14.84 -3.59
CA GLU A 92 4.14 16.09 -2.91
C GLU A 92 2.64 16.40 -2.96
N GLU A 93 1.98 16.07 -4.07
CA GLU A 93 0.54 16.26 -4.20
C GLU A 93 -0.22 15.23 -3.36
N LEU A 94 0.23 13.98 -3.37
CA LEU A 94 -0.30 12.88 -2.56
C LEU A 94 -0.25 13.20 -1.06
N ALA A 95 0.88 13.73 -0.59
CA ALA A 95 1.02 14.19 0.79
C ALA A 95 -0.01 15.27 1.16
N ARG A 96 -0.41 16.10 0.18
CA ARG A 96 -1.42 17.16 0.34
C ARG A 96 -2.85 16.63 0.27
N VAL A 97 -3.17 15.74 -0.67
CA VAL A 97 -4.54 15.23 -0.91
C VAL A 97 -4.92 14.07 0.01
N ALA A 98 -3.95 13.38 0.59
CA ALA A 98 -4.13 12.25 1.49
C ALA A 98 -3.12 12.30 2.66
N PRO A 99 -3.21 13.32 3.54
CA PRO A 99 -2.34 13.39 4.71
C PRO A 99 -2.60 12.20 5.64
N GLY A 100 -1.54 11.47 6.02
CA GLY A 100 -1.62 10.31 6.93
C GLY A 100 -1.06 9.00 6.38
N ALA A 101 -0.66 8.98 5.11
CA ALA A 101 0.31 7.99 4.61
C ALA A 101 1.69 8.21 5.28
N ASP A 102 2.41 7.11 5.54
CA ASP A 102 3.71 7.06 6.20
C ASP A 102 4.88 6.95 5.21
#